data_AF-A0A8T6G1L7-F1
#
_entry.id   AF-A0A8T6G1L7-F1
#
_cell.length_a   1.000
_cell.length_b   1.000
_cell.length_c   1.000
_cell.angle_alpha   90.00
_cell.angle_beta   90.00
_cell.angle_gamma   90.00
#
_symmetry.space_group_name_H-M   'P 1'
#
loop_
_entity.id
_entity.type
_entity.pdbx_description
1 polymer ?
#
loop_
_entity_poly.entity_id
_entity_poly.type
_entity_poly.pdbx_seq_one_letter_code
_entity_poly.pdbx_strand_id
1 'polypeptide(L)' 'MFDGLLGNAGVLSMEEMDKEYGQLLAEDEEFQIGFKVMRDTFLFTDRRLELVDVQGMTGRKKEFLSIPYDKITHV' A
#
# COMPACT_ATOMS: atom_id res chain seq x y z
N MET A 1 9.14 16.33 -16.51
CA MET A 1 8.23 15.19 -16.71
C MET A 1 9.03 13.88 -16.66
N PHE A 2 9.78 13.62 -15.59
CA PHE A 2 10.52 12.36 -15.38
C PHE A 2 10.93 12.30 -13.90
N ASP A 3 9.94 12.31 -13.00
CA ASP A 3 10.18 12.20 -11.55
C ASP A 3 9.96 10.76 -11.04
N GLY A 4 9.28 9.92 -11.83
CA GLY A 4 9.00 8.51 -11.49
C GLY A 4 10.14 7.53 -11.82
N LEU A 5 11.33 8.00 -12.20
CA LEU A 5 12.49 7.15 -12.51
C LEU A 5 13.66 7.30 -11.51
N LEU A 6 13.52 8.11 -10.44
CA LEU A 6 14.64 8.44 -9.54
C LEU A 6 14.49 8.01 -8.07
N GLY A 7 13.47 7.22 -7.70
CA GLY A 7 13.38 6.62 -6.37
C GLY A 7 13.04 5.14 -6.51
N ASN A 8 13.73 4.27 -5.77
CA ASN A 8 13.55 2.81 -5.71
C ASN A 8 12.21 2.35 -6.34
N ALA A 9 12.24 1.79 -7.55
CA ALA A 9 11.09 1.62 -8.45
C ALA A 9 9.92 0.74 -7.95
N GLY A 10 9.93 0.39 -6.66
CA GLY A 10 8.80 -0.22 -5.98
C GLY A 10 8.58 0.27 -4.54
N VAL A 11 9.26 1.31 -4.04
CA VAL A 11 8.98 1.90 -2.71
C VAL A 11 8.17 3.18 -2.90
N LEU A 12 7.05 3.29 -2.21
CA LEU A 12 6.19 4.48 -2.23
C LEU A 12 6.67 5.51 -1.21
N SER A 13 6.62 6.79 -1.58
CA SER A 13 6.81 7.88 -0.61
C SER A 13 5.60 8.02 0.32
N MET A 14 5.80 8.61 1.51
CA MET A 14 4.71 8.89 2.44
C MET A 14 3.61 9.75 1.81
N GLU A 15 3.98 10.76 1.02
CA GLU A 15 3.01 11.63 0.33
C GLU A 15 2.15 10.87 -0.69
N GLU A 16 2.75 9.94 -1.45
CA GLU A 16 1.99 9.08 -2.37
C GLU A 16 1.04 8.15 -1.63
N MET A 17 1.49 7.57 -0.50
CA MET A 17 0.67 6.70 0.33
C MET A 17 -0.53 7.44 0.93
N ASP A 18 -0.31 8.60 1.54
CA ASP A 18 -1.37 9.40 2.14
C ASP A 18 -2.38 9.85 1.08
N LYS A 19 -1.90 10.28 -0.09
CA LYS A 19 -2.74 10.77 -1.17
C LYS A 19 -3.65 9.69 -1.79
N GLU A 20 -3.13 8.48 -2.01
CA GLU A 20 -3.92 7.40 -2.63
C GLU A 20 -4.69 6.55 -1.61
N TYR A 21 -4.13 6.35 -0.42
CA TYR A 21 -4.55 5.32 0.53
C TYR A 21 -4.85 5.84 1.94
N GLY A 22 -4.64 7.13 2.24
CA GLY A 22 -4.86 7.68 3.58
C GLY A 22 -6.26 7.44 4.14
N GLN A 23 -7.28 7.31 3.27
CA GLN A 23 -8.65 6.96 3.68
C GLN A 23 -8.81 5.52 4.23
N LEU A 24 -7.80 4.66 4.08
CA LEU A 24 -7.80 3.29 4.62
C LEU A 24 -7.34 3.22 6.08
N LEU A 25 -6.66 4.27 6.56
CA LEU A 25 -6.16 4.33 7.93
C LEU A 25 -7.31 4.53 8.92
N ALA A 26 -7.25 3.81 10.04
CA ALA A 26 -8.08 4.13 11.19
C ALA A 26 -7.56 5.41 11.88
N GLU A 27 -8.33 5.91 12.85
CA GLU A 27 -7.89 7.01 13.71
C GLU A 27 -6.57 6.64 14.41
N ASP A 28 -5.62 7.57 14.37
CA ASP A 28 -4.24 7.44 14.89
C ASP A 28 -3.44 6.26 14.33
N GLU A 29 -3.79 5.76 13.14
CA GLU A 29 -2.99 4.77 12.41
C GLU A 29 -2.08 5.47 11.39
N GLU A 30 -0.83 5.05 11.27
CA GLU A 30 0.17 5.70 10.41
C GLU A 30 0.83 4.70 9.44
N PHE A 31 1.06 5.13 8.20
CA PHE A 31 1.90 4.37 7.27
C PHE A 31 3.36 4.33 7.75
N GLN A 32 3.99 3.16 7.66
CA GLN A 32 5.40 2.96 7.95
C GLN A 32 6.22 2.82 6.66
N ILE A 33 5.75 1.96 5.76
CA ILE A 33 6.39 1.73 4.47
C ILE A 33 5.39 1.18 3.45
N GLY A 34 5.54 1.57 2.19
CA GLY A 34 4.71 1.08 1.10
C GLY A 34 5.56 0.54 -0.02
N PHE A 35 5.13 -0.56 -0.60
CA PHE A 35 5.73 -1.11 -1.80
C PHE A 35 4.70 -1.29 -2.89
N LYS A 36 5.07 -0.91 -4.12
CA LYS A 36 4.27 -1.17 -5.31
C LYS A 36 5.04 -2.11 -6.22
N VAL A 37 4.45 -3.27 -6.49
CA VAL A 37 5.03 -4.28 -7.37
C VAL A 37 4.02 -4.57 -8.47
N MET A 38 4.33 -4.12 -9.70
CA MET A 38 3.41 -4.21 -10.84
C MET A 38 2.05 -3.55 -10.55
N ARG A 39 1.03 -4.36 -10.25
CA ARG A 39 -0.35 -3.94 -9.95
C ARG A 39 -0.69 -4.00 -8.47
N ASP A 40 0.12 -4.71 -7.69
CA ASP A 40 -0.11 -4.94 -6.29
C ASP A 40 0.58 -3.86 -5.47
N THR A 41 -0.06 -3.44 -4.39
CA THR A 41 0.50 -2.51 -3.42
C THR A 41 0.44 -3.13 -2.03
N PHE A 42 1.57 -3.11 -1.33
CA PHE A 42 1.74 -3.60 0.03
C PHE A 42 2.00 -2.38 0.90
N LEU A 43 1.06 -2.04 1.78
CA LEU A 43 1.21 -0.91 2.71
C LEU A 43 1.32 -1.47 4.12
N PHE A 44 2.40 -1.14 4.80
CA PHE A 44 2.63 -1.51 6.18
C PHE A 44 2.28 -0.33 7.06
N THR A 45 1.37 -0.51 8.01
CA THR A 45 1.05 0.49 9.04
C THR A 45 1.73 0.12 10.35
N ASP A 46 1.47 0.87 11.42
CA ASP A 46 1.85 0.48 12.78
C ASP A 46 1.02 -0.70 13.32
N ARG A 47 -0.10 -1.07 12.67
CA ARG A 47 -1.07 -2.06 13.16
C ARG A 47 -1.23 -3.29 12.26
N ARG A 48 -1.16 -3.12 10.94
CA ARG A 48 -1.52 -4.17 9.97
C ARG A 48 -0.87 -4.00 8.61
N LEU A 49 -0.87 -5.09 7.83
CA LEU A 49 -0.52 -5.08 6.41
C LEU A 49 -1.79 -4.87 5.58
N GLU A 50 -1.81 -3.84 4.77
CA GLU A 50 -2.83 -3.62 3.74
C GLU A 50 -2.31 -4.08 2.38
N LEU A 51 -3.04 -5.01 1.76
CA LEU A 51 -2.78 -5.47 0.40
C LEU A 51 -3.81 -4.86 -0.54
N VAL A 52 -3.36 -4.20 -1.59
CA VAL A 52 -4.20 -3.64 -2.63
C VAL A 52 -3.89 -4.30 -3.96
N ASP A 53 -4.84 -5.05 -4.50
CA ASP A 53 -4.76 -5.66 -5.83
C ASP A 53 -5.60 -4.84 -6.82
N VAL A 54 -4.97 -4.40 -7.90
CA VAL A 54 -5.63 -3.71 -9.01
C VAL A 54 -6.04 -4.71 -10.09
N GLN A 55 -7.33 -5.05 -10.11
CA GLN A 55 -7.91 -6.05 -10.98
C GLN A 55 -8.55 -5.48 -12.26
N GLY A 56 -8.66 -6.35 -13.26
CA GLY A 56 -9.34 -6.10 -14.53
C GLY A 56 -8.49 -5.37 -15.57
N MET A 57 -8.93 -5.39 -16.84
CA MET A 57 -8.18 -4.81 -17.96
C MET A 57 -8.04 -3.27 -17.87
N THR A 58 -8.99 -2.61 -17.20
CA THR A 58 -9.01 -1.14 -17.04
C THR A 58 -8.43 -0.67 -15.71
N GLY A 59 -8.06 -1.60 -14.80
CA GLY A 59 -7.54 -1.29 -13.47
C GLY A 59 -8.49 -0.51 -12.54
N ARG A 60 -9.79 -0.48 -12.85
CA ARG A 60 -10.78 0.26 -12.03
C ARG A 60 -11.23 -0.51 -10.79
N LYS A 61 -11.11 -1.83 -10.79
CA LYS A 61 -11.48 -2.65 -9.65
C LYS A 61 -10.26 -2.75 -8.73
N LYS A 62 -10.40 -2.30 -7.49
CA LYS A 62 -9.40 -2.50 -6.44
C LYS A 62 -9.97 -3.45 -5.40
N GLU A 63 -9.22 -4.48 -5.04
CA GLU A 63 -9.52 -5.31 -3.88
C GLU A 63 -8.54 -4.96 -2.76
N PHE A 64 -9.07 -4.86 -1.54
CA PHE A 64 -8.32 -4.49 -0.35
C PHE A 64 -8.39 -5.63 0.64
N LEU A 65 -7.24 -6.02 1.21
CA LEU A 65 -7.13 -7.04 2.23
C LEU A 65 -6.27 -6.53 3.38
N SER A 66 -6.90 -6.34 4.53
CA SER A 66 -6.23 -5.93 5.77
C SER A 66 -5.88 -7.16 6.60
N ILE A 67 -4.59 -7.35 6.90
CA ILE A 67 -4.07 -8.45 7.71
C ILE A 67 -3.44 -7.86 8.97
N PRO A 68 -4.14 -7.88 10.11
CA PRO A 68 -3.55 -7.49 11.40
C PRO A 68 -2.30 -8.32 11.71
N TYR A 69 -1.26 -7.67 12.25
CA TYR A 69 0.00 -8.35 12.51
C TYR A 69 -0.13 -9.49 13.54
N ASP A 70 -1.08 -9.40 14.48
CA ASP A 70 -1.37 -10.47 15.44
C ASP A 70 -1.96 -11.75 14.80
N LYS A 71 -2.41 -11.68 13.54
CA LYS A 71 -2.90 -12.84 12.76
C LYS A 71 -1.83 -13.50 11.89
N ILE A 72 -0.64 -12.91 11.78
CA ILE A 72 0.49 -13.51 11.07
C ILE A 72 1.21 -14.44 12.04
N THR A 73 1.01 -15.74 11.85
CA THR A 73 1.49 -16.77 12.80
C THR A 73 2.79 -17.44 12.37
N HIS A 74 3.19 -17.28 11.10
CA HIS A 74 4.35 -17.93 10.50
C HIS A 74 5.01 -16.95 9.51
N VAL A 75 6.34 -16.98 9.42
CA VAL A 75 7.19 -16.11 8.58
C VAL A 75 8.21 -16.96 7.84
#